data_AF-A0A183JKS0-F1
#
_entry.id   AF-A0A183JKS0-F1
#
_cell.length_a   1.000
_cell.length_b   1.000
_cell.length_c   1.000
_cell.angle_alpha   90.00
_cell.angle_beta   90.00
_cell.angle_gamma   90.00
#
_symmetry.space_group_name_H-M   'P 1'
#
loop_
_entity.id
_entity.type
_entity.pdbx_description
1 polymer ?
#
loop_
_entity_poly.entity_id
_entity_poly.type
_entity_poly.pdbx_seq_one_letter_code
_entity_poly.pdbx_strand_id
1 'polypeptide(L)'
;MKFRLQKIIFRGWQEYTQFVKSKQKMAQSLITQIKDFTVTMLYFKAWRRNVAEARKTRDYFSKMQEKSDGEKSDDSESENQLLTLGGKISDVENYRDRFSELPDTIQYKIFGYLTPIDLARAACVSHYWWSVVSEMDKKNTLDLSCFGKR
;
A
#
# COMPACT_ATOMS: atom_id res chain seq x y z
N MET A 1 13.94 25.60 -64.11
CA MET A 1 15.06 25.08 -63.28
C MET A 1 14.87 25.34 -61.77
N LYS A 2 14.44 26.55 -61.33
CA LYS A 2 14.24 26.91 -59.92
C LYS A 2 13.33 25.97 -59.09
N PHE A 3 12.18 25.55 -59.64
CA PHE A 3 11.24 24.66 -58.95
C PHE A 3 11.80 23.25 -58.66
N ARG A 4 12.68 22.73 -59.51
CA ARG A 4 13.30 21.41 -59.29
C ARG A 4 14.28 21.45 -58.12
N LEU A 5 15.05 22.53 -58.00
CA LEU A 5 16.00 22.73 -56.91
C LEU A 5 15.28 22.86 -55.57
N GLN A 6 14.21 23.66 -55.50
CA GLN A 6 13.39 23.83 -54.30
C GLN A 6 12.75 22.50 -53.84
N LYS A 7 12.29 21.67 -54.78
CA LYS A 7 11.71 20.35 -54.48
C LYS A 7 12.73 19.38 -53.89
N ILE A 8 13.99 19.45 -54.32
CA ILE A 8 15.09 18.62 -53.77
C ILE A 8 15.44 19.08 -52.35
N ILE A 9 15.57 20.39 -52.13
CA ILE A 9 15.86 20.95 -50.80
C ILE A 9 14.75 20.60 -49.81
N PHE A 10 13.49 20.77 -50.22
CA PHE A 10 12.35 20.42 -49.37
C PHE A 10 12.31 18.92 -49.03
N ARG A 11 12.64 18.06 -49.98
CA ARG A 11 12.72 16.61 -49.76
C ARG A 11 13.83 16.27 -48.75
N GLY A 12 15.02 16.84 -48.90
CA GLY A 12 16.12 16.64 -47.94
C GLY A 12 15.76 17.13 -46.54
N TRP A 13 15.07 18.27 -46.44
CA TRP A 13 14.56 18.76 -45.15
C TRP A 13 13.50 17.83 -44.55
N GLN A 14 12.59 17.30 -45.36
CA GLN A 14 11.58 16.35 -44.93
C GLN A 14 12.21 15.04 -44.43
N GLU A 15 13.19 14.51 -45.14
CA GLU A 15 13.94 13.31 -44.73
C GLU A 15 14.70 13.53 -43.43
N TYR A 16 15.39 14.67 -43.30
CA TYR A 16 16.09 15.04 -42.06
C TYR A 16 15.14 15.18 -40.86
N THR A 17 13.99 15.85 -41.04
CA THR A 17 13.01 16.01 -39.94
C THR A 17 12.38 14.69 -39.54
N GLN A 18 12.13 13.78 -40.49
CA GLN A 18 11.68 12.42 -40.18
C GLN A 18 12.74 11.62 -39.42
N PHE A 19 14.01 11.72 -39.81
CA PHE A 19 15.12 11.10 -39.10
C PHE A 19 15.21 11.58 -37.64
N VAL A 20 15.17 12.90 -37.41
CA VAL A 20 15.20 13.47 -36.06
C VAL A 20 14.02 12.97 -35.21
N LYS A 21 12.81 12.98 -35.76
CA LYS A 21 11.61 12.46 -35.07
C LYS A 21 11.75 10.97 -34.73
N SER A 22 12.32 10.17 -35.63
CA SER A 22 12.57 8.74 -35.40
C SER A 22 13.56 8.53 -34.25
N LYS A 23 14.66 9.29 -34.22
CA LYS A 23 15.64 9.25 -33.13
C LYS A 23 15.05 9.68 -31.79
N GLN A 24 14.21 10.72 -31.78
CA GLN A 24 13.51 11.16 -30.58
C GLN A 24 12.56 10.08 -30.04
N LYS A 25 11.78 9.43 -30.90
CA LYS A 25 10.90 8.31 -30.51
C LYS A 25 11.69 7.14 -29.92
N MET A 26 12.80 6.78 -30.55
CA MET A 26 13.68 5.71 -30.06
C MET A 26 14.25 6.04 -28.67
N ALA A 27 14.75 7.27 -28.48
CA ALA A 27 15.25 7.72 -27.18
C ALA A 27 14.16 7.70 -26.10
N GLN A 28 12.95 8.20 -26.42
CA GLN A 28 11.81 8.14 -25.51
C GLN A 28 11.43 6.71 -25.14
N SER A 29 11.47 5.78 -26.09
CA SER A 29 11.19 4.36 -25.84
C SER A 29 12.20 3.76 -24.85
N LEU A 30 13.50 4.03 -25.04
CA LEU A 30 14.56 3.52 -24.16
C LEU A 30 14.43 4.09 -22.74
N ILE A 31 14.20 5.41 -22.62
CA ILE A 31 14.00 6.07 -21.32
C ILE A 31 12.77 5.48 -20.62
N THR A 32 11.69 5.26 -21.35
CA THR A 32 10.46 4.70 -20.79
C THR A 32 10.68 3.28 -20.28
N GLN A 33 11.35 2.42 -21.05
CA GLN A 33 11.67 1.06 -20.62
C GLN A 33 12.54 1.03 -19.35
N ILE A 34 13.58 1.86 -19.29
CA ILE A 34 14.45 1.96 -18.11
C ILE A 34 13.63 2.43 -16.91
N LYS A 35 12.85 3.51 -17.07
CA LYS A 35 11.98 4.05 -16.02
C LYS A 35 11.02 2.98 -15.49
N ASP A 36 10.32 2.27 -16.38
CA ASP A 36 9.33 1.27 -15.99
C ASP A 36 9.98 0.10 -15.24
N PHE A 37 11.15 -0.36 -15.69
CA PHE A 37 11.92 -1.39 -14.98
C PHE A 37 12.37 -0.91 -13.58
N THR A 38 12.96 0.29 -13.50
CA THR A 38 13.44 0.85 -12.24
C THR A 38 12.31 1.06 -11.24
N VAL A 39 11.19 1.62 -11.68
CA VAL A 39 10.02 1.87 -10.83
C VAL A 39 9.44 0.54 -10.33
N THR A 40 9.28 -0.46 -11.21
CA THR A 40 8.80 -1.79 -10.84
C THR A 40 9.72 -2.45 -9.80
N MET A 41 11.05 -2.37 -9.99
CA MET A 41 12.03 -2.86 -9.03
C MET A 41 11.88 -2.18 -7.65
N LEU A 42 11.68 -0.86 -7.62
CA LEU A 42 11.48 -0.12 -6.37
C LEU A 42 10.19 -0.54 -5.66
N TYR A 43 9.09 -0.73 -6.39
CA TYR A 43 7.85 -1.26 -5.84
C TYR A 43 8.06 -2.65 -5.22
N PHE A 44 8.74 -3.56 -5.91
CA PHE A 44 9.02 -4.89 -5.37
C PHE A 44 9.93 -4.85 -4.14
N LYS A 45 10.92 -3.96 -4.09
CA LYS A 45 11.76 -3.77 -2.91
C LYS A 45 10.95 -3.26 -1.72
N ALA A 46 10.10 -2.26 -1.94
CA ALA A 46 9.22 -1.71 -0.90
C ALA A 46 8.22 -2.76 -0.41
N TRP A 47 7.60 -3.51 -1.32
CA TRP A 47 6.73 -4.64 -0.99
C TRP A 47 7.46 -5.65 -0.12
N ARG A 48 8.62 -6.17 -0.57
CA ARG A 48 9.36 -7.21 0.16
C ARG A 48 9.74 -6.75 1.57
N ARG A 49 10.14 -5.50 1.72
CA ARG A 49 10.40 -4.90 3.04
C ARG A 49 9.14 -4.91 3.90
N ASN A 50 8.01 -4.44 3.36
CA ASN A 50 6.75 -4.41 4.09
C ASN A 50 6.29 -5.83 4.50
N VAL A 51 6.38 -6.81 3.60
CA VAL A 51 6.08 -8.22 3.94
C VAL A 51 7.02 -8.76 5.01
N ALA A 52 8.31 -8.43 4.97
CA ALA A 52 9.25 -8.85 6.01
C ALA A 52 8.89 -8.23 7.37
N GLU A 53 8.56 -6.94 7.41
CA GLU A 53 8.09 -6.28 8.63
C GLU A 53 6.77 -6.88 9.13
N ALA A 54 5.78 -7.07 8.26
CA ALA A 54 4.52 -7.71 8.62
C ALA A 54 4.71 -9.12 9.19
N ARG A 55 5.65 -9.91 8.63
CA ARG A 55 6.02 -11.22 9.19
C ARG A 55 6.63 -11.08 10.58
N LYS A 56 7.59 -10.16 10.77
CA LYS A 56 8.17 -9.92 12.10
C LYS A 56 7.12 -9.50 13.11
N THR A 57 6.22 -8.61 12.73
CA THR A 57 5.11 -8.16 13.58
C THR A 57 4.21 -9.32 13.97
N ARG A 58 3.79 -10.15 13.00
CA ARG A 58 3.01 -11.36 13.28
C ARG A 58 3.77 -12.31 14.21
N ASP A 59 5.03 -12.61 13.92
CA ASP A 59 5.83 -13.54 14.70
C ASP A 59 6.08 -13.01 16.13
N TYR A 60 6.19 -11.68 16.31
CA TYR A 60 6.23 -11.02 17.62
C TYR A 60 4.95 -11.27 18.41
N PHE A 61 3.78 -11.05 17.80
CA PHE A 61 2.49 -11.29 18.45
C PHE A 61 2.26 -12.78 18.76
N SER A 62 2.64 -13.68 17.85
CA SER A 62 2.56 -15.13 18.09
C SER A 62 3.42 -15.56 19.28
N LYS A 63 4.65 -15.05 19.41
CA LYS A 63 5.50 -15.32 20.58
C LYS A 63 4.96 -14.73 21.88
N MET A 64 4.31 -13.56 21.81
CA MET A 64 3.64 -12.97 22.97
C MET A 64 2.48 -13.85 23.46
N GLN A 65 1.72 -14.43 22.53
CA GLN A 65 0.63 -15.35 22.82
C GLN A 65 1.13 -16.69 23.37
N GLU A 66 2.20 -17.26 22.81
CA GLU A 66 2.84 -18.48 23.33
C GLU A 66 3.39 -18.31 24.76
N LYS A 67 3.94 -17.13 25.09
CA LYS A 67 4.38 -16.78 26.46
C LYS A 67 3.22 -16.49 27.43
N SER A 68 2.05 -16.11 26.91
CA SER A 68 0.82 -15.94 27.71
C SER A 68 0.22 -17.29 28.12
N ASP A 69 0.27 -18.26 27.20
CA ASP A 69 -0.38 -19.56 27.39
C ASP A 69 0.54 -20.62 28.03
N GLY A 70 1.86 -20.38 28.03
CA GLY A 70 2.88 -21.22 28.65
C GLY A 70 3.72 -20.48 29.69
N GLU A 71 3.55 -20.87 30.96
CA GLU A 71 4.41 -20.59 32.12
C GLU A 71 4.19 -19.29 32.91
N LYS A 72 3.56 -19.49 34.08
CA LYS A 72 4.06 -18.93 35.34
C LYS A 72 5.57 -19.19 35.44
N SER A 73 6.40 -18.24 35.04
CA SER A 73 7.83 -18.27 35.35
C SER A 73 8.29 -16.88 35.76
N ASP A 74 8.59 -16.81 37.05
CA ASP A 74 9.29 -15.76 37.77
C ASP A 74 10.74 -15.71 37.27
N ASP A 75 11.11 -14.76 36.41
CA ASP A 75 12.41 -14.10 36.51
C ASP A 75 12.50 -12.83 35.66
N SER A 76 13.30 -11.92 36.18
CA SER A 76 13.39 -10.50 35.87
C SER A 76 14.21 -10.16 34.62
N GLU A 77 13.82 -9.00 34.06
CA GLU A 77 14.66 -7.97 33.42
C GLU A 77 15.07 -8.04 31.94
N SER A 78 14.98 -6.84 31.33
CA SER A 78 15.38 -6.39 29.99
C SER A 78 14.45 -6.85 28.85
N GLU A 79 13.74 -5.97 28.13
CA GLU A 79 14.21 -4.73 27.51
C GLU A 79 13.06 -3.70 27.37
N ASN A 80 13.08 -2.68 28.23
CA ASN A 80 12.25 -1.47 28.08
C ASN A 80 13.05 -0.39 27.34
N GLN A 81 13.24 -0.53 26.03
CA GLN A 81 13.77 0.56 25.20
C GLN A 81 13.13 0.60 23.81
N LEU A 82 11.83 0.79 23.74
CA LEU A 82 11.26 1.59 22.65
C LEU A 82 9.85 2.05 23.03
N LEU A 83 9.60 3.35 22.89
CA LEU A 83 8.28 4.02 22.94
C LEU A 83 7.85 4.60 24.30
N THR A 84 8.64 5.52 24.85
CA THR A 84 8.12 6.51 25.81
C THR A 84 7.85 7.83 25.10
N LEU A 85 6.67 7.95 24.50
CA LEU A 85 6.08 9.24 24.12
C LEU A 85 4.56 9.16 24.39
N GLY A 86 4.21 9.27 25.66
CA GLY A 86 2.83 9.39 26.14
C GLY A 86 2.46 8.36 27.21
N GLY A 87 2.46 8.79 28.47
CA GLY A 87 1.64 8.27 29.59
C GLY A 87 1.68 6.77 29.91
N LYS A 88 1.98 6.43 31.17
CA LYS A 88 1.73 5.10 31.74
C LYS A 88 0.26 4.70 31.52
N ILE A 89 0.01 3.85 30.53
CA ILE A 89 -1.21 3.07 30.36
C ILE A 89 -0.74 1.64 30.59
N SER A 90 -1.30 0.96 31.58
CA SER A 90 -0.87 -0.37 32.02
C SER A 90 -0.77 -1.36 30.85
N ASP A 91 0.31 -2.14 30.82
CA ASP A 91 0.66 -3.12 29.77
C ASP A 91 -0.42 -4.18 29.49
N VAL A 92 -1.42 -4.31 30.37
CA VAL A 92 -2.55 -5.25 30.24
C VAL A 92 -3.67 -4.70 29.35
N GLU A 93 -3.81 -3.38 29.20
CA GLU A 93 -4.93 -2.78 28.46
C GLU A 93 -4.65 -2.59 26.96
N ASN A 94 -3.39 -2.67 26.52
CA ASN A 94 -2.96 -2.19 25.20
C ASN A 94 -3.09 -3.22 24.06
N TYR A 95 -3.39 -4.49 24.37
CA TYR A 95 -3.52 -5.57 23.37
C TYR A 95 -4.94 -6.10 23.22
N ARG A 96 -5.91 -5.54 23.94
CA ARG A 96 -7.31 -5.99 23.85
C ARG A 96 -7.96 -5.36 22.62
N ASP A 97 -8.57 -6.18 21.75
CA ASP A 97 -9.36 -5.70 20.61
C ASP A 97 -10.65 -5.03 21.13
N ARG A 98 -10.54 -3.79 21.60
CA ARG A 98 -11.67 -3.00 22.14
C ARG A 98 -12.69 -2.65 21.06
N PHE A 99 -12.31 -2.77 19.79
CA PHE A 99 -13.24 -2.58 18.68
C PHE A 99 -14.25 -3.73 18.63
N SER A 100 -13.81 -4.97 18.91
CA SER A 100 -14.70 -6.14 19.03
C SER A 100 -15.69 -6.07 20.20
N GLU A 101 -15.42 -5.25 21.21
CA GLU A 101 -16.30 -5.03 22.36
C GLU A 101 -17.45 -4.07 22.05
N LEU A 102 -17.40 -3.34 20.93
CA LEU A 102 -18.47 -2.41 20.53
C LEU A 102 -19.65 -3.19 19.95
N PRO A 103 -20.90 -2.70 20.11
CA PRO A 103 -22.04 -3.24 19.37
C PRO A 103 -21.84 -3.16 17.86
N ASP A 104 -22.28 -4.18 17.13
CA ASP A 104 -22.17 -4.28 15.66
C ASP A 104 -22.65 -3.01 14.93
N THR A 105 -23.73 -2.40 15.41
CA THR A 105 -24.28 -1.15 14.88
C THR A 105 -23.28 0.01 14.90
N ILE A 106 -22.45 0.10 15.94
CA ILE A 106 -21.41 1.12 16.07
C ILE A 106 -20.23 0.77 15.17
N GLN A 107 -19.83 -0.49 15.13
CA GLN A 107 -18.72 -0.96 14.27
C GLN A 107 -19.01 -0.69 12.80
N TYR A 108 -20.19 -1.07 12.32
CA TYR A 108 -20.63 -0.81 10.94
C TYR A 108 -20.72 0.67 10.64
N LYS A 109 -21.12 1.50 11.61
CA LYS A 109 -21.18 2.95 11.44
C LYS A 109 -19.79 3.58 11.34
N ILE A 110 -18.83 3.12 12.15
CA ILE A 110 -17.42 3.56 12.06
C ILE A 110 -16.86 3.22 10.68
N PHE A 111 -17.00 1.97 10.24
CA PHE A 111 -16.54 1.54 8.92
C PHE A 111 -17.32 2.18 7.78
N GLY A 112 -18.58 2.54 7.98
CA GLY A 112 -19.39 3.26 6.99
C GLY A 112 -18.89 4.68 6.68
N TYR A 113 -18.04 5.27 7.53
CA TYR A 113 -17.38 6.54 7.25
C TYR A 113 -16.04 6.39 6.51
N LEU A 114 -15.54 5.16 6.35
CA LEU A 114 -14.26 4.93 5.69
C LEU A 114 -14.44 4.87 4.17
N THR A 115 -13.44 5.37 3.45
CA THR A 115 -13.38 5.12 2.01
C THR A 115 -13.12 3.64 1.75
N PRO A 116 -13.48 3.10 0.57
CA PRO A 116 -13.21 1.69 0.26
C PRO A 116 -11.72 1.32 0.34
N ILE A 117 -10.81 2.28 0.09
CA ILE A 117 -9.36 2.07 0.25
C ILE A 117 -9.00 1.90 1.72
N ASP A 118 -9.56 2.75 2.60
CA ASP A 118 -9.31 2.67 4.03
C ASP A 118 -9.96 1.44 4.66
N LEU A 119 -11.10 1.02 4.12
CA LEU A 119 -11.79 -0.21 4.50
C LEU A 119 -10.94 -1.45 4.15
N ALA A 120 -10.30 -1.47 2.97
CA ALA A 120 -9.36 -2.52 2.59
C ALA A 120 -8.13 -2.57 3.51
N ARG A 121 -7.66 -1.41 4.01
CA ARG A 121 -6.58 -1.34 5.01
C ARG A 121 -7.05 -1.83 6.39
N ALA A 122 -8.26 -1.46 6.80
CA ALA A 122 -8.87 -1.88 8.07
C ALA A 122 -9.02 -3.41 8.12
N ALA A 123 -9.37 -4.04 6.99
CA ALA A 123 -9.45 -5.49 6.88
C ALA A 123 -8.11 -6.23 7.09
N CYS A 124 -6.97 -5.52 7.05
CA CYS A 124 -5.66 -6.10 7.33
C CYS A 124 -5.25 -6.02 8.81
N VAL A 125 -6.05 -5.38 9.68
CA VAL A 125 -5.70 -5.15 11.09
C VAL A 125 -5.86 -6.43 11.93
N SER A 126 -6.97 -7.15 11.77
CA SER A 126 -7.22 -8.42 12.44
C SER A 126 -8.20 -9.29 11.65
N HIS A 127 -8.25 -10.60 11.96
CA HIS A 127 -9.25 -11.49 11.38
C HIS A 127 -10.69 -11.07 11.71
N TYR A 128 -10.91 -10.45 12.87
CA TYR A 128 -12.22 -9.93 13.25
C TYR A 128 -12.61 -8.73 12.36
N TRP A 129 -11.71 -7.76 12.19
CA TRP A 129 -11.95 -6.59 11.34
C TRP A 129 -12.20 -7.00 9.88
N TRP A 130 -11.46 -7.99 9.39
CA TRP A 130 -11.71 -8.59 8.08
C TRP A 130 -13.13 -9.18 7.96
N SER A 131 -13.60 -9.89 8.99
CA SER A 131 -14.95 -10.46 9.03
C SER A 131 -16.04 -9.39 8.94
N VAL A 132 -15.92 -8.32 9.73
CA VAL A 132 -16.88 -7.20 9.73
C VAL A 132 -16.89 -6.49 8.37
N VAL A 133 -15.70 -6.21 7.80
CA VAL A 133 -15.57 -5.61 6.47
C VAL A 133 -16.16 -6.51 5.38
N SER A 134 -15.91 -7.82 5.42
CA SER A 134 -16.46 -8.77 4.46
C SER A 134 -17.98 -8.88 4.55
N GLU A 135 -18.56 -8.77 5.74
CA GLU A 135 -20.01 -8.69 5.92
C GLU A 135 -20.61 -7.42 5.31
N MET A 136 -19.95 -6.27 5.48
CA MET A 136 -20.40 -4.99 4.90
C MET A 136 -20.36 -5.01 3.37
N ASP A 137 -19.33 -5.62 2.79
CA ASP A 137 -19.23 -5.82 1.34
C ASP A 137 -20.38 -6.69 0.82
N LYS A 138 -20.66 -7.82 1.48
CA LYS A 138 -21.81 -8.70 1.16
C LYS A 138 -23.16 -8.00 1.25
N LYS A 139 -23.32 -7.09 2.22
CA LYS A 139 -24.55 -6.30 2.41
C LYS A 139 -24.62 -5.09 1.47
N ASN A 140 -23.63 -4.91 0.59
CA ASN A 140 -23.51 -3.81 -0.37
C ASN A 140 -23.62 -2.41 0.28
N THR A 141 -23.15 -2.29 1.52
CA THR A 141 -23.18 -1.04 2.29
C THR A 141 -21.96 -0.16 2.04
N LEU A 142 -21.10 -0.54 1.08
CA LEU A 142 -19.91 0.19 0.73
C LEU A 142 -20.24 1.29 -0.27
N ASP A 143 -20.02 2.54 0.12
CA ASP A 143 -20.18 3.66 -0.80
C ASP A 143 -18.98 3.72 -1.76
N LEU A 144 -19.19 3.25 -2.98
CA LEU A 144 -18.21 3.28 -4.07
C LEU A 144 -18.31 4.57 -4.91
N SER A 145 -19.18 5.52 -4.55
CA SER A 145 -19.41 6.76 -5.31
C SER A 145 -18.14 7.61 -5.46
N CYS A 146 -17.19 7.48 -4.53
CA CYS A 146 -15.89 8.13 -4.59
C CYS A 146 -15.03 7.70 -5.80
N PHE A 147 -15.33 6.55 -6.43
CA PHE A 147 -14.65 6.10 -7.65
C PHE A 147 -15.39 6.45 -8.95
N GLY A 148 -16.63 6.96 -8.86
CA GLY A 148 -17.49 7.25 -10.02
C GLY A 148 -17.21 8.59 -10.70
N LYS A 149 -16.45 9.49 -10.06
CA LYS A 149 -16.04 10.77 -10.68
C LYS A 149 -14.73 10.58 -11.43
N ARG A 150 -14.82 10.26 -12.73
CA ARG A 150 -13.74 10.44 -13.70
C ARG A 150 -14.14 11.48 -14.72
#